data_AF-A0A961YN16-F1
#
_entry.id   AF-A0A961YN16-F1
#
_cell.length_a   1.000
_cell.length_b   1.000
_cell.length_c   1.000
_cell.angle_alpha   90.00
_cell.angle_beta   90.00
_cell.angle_gamma   90.00
#
_symmetry.space_group_name_H-M   'P 1'
#
loop_
_entity.id
_entity.type
_entity.pdbx_description
1 polymer ?
#
loop_
_entity_poly.entity_id
_entity_poly.type
_entity_poly.pdbx_seq_one_letter_code
_entity_poly.pdbx_strand_id
1 'polypeptide(L)'
;MKGLLMATAALALAGNVAKAEESVEVLHWWTSGGEAAALEVLKKDLESKGVTWQDMPVAGGGGEAAMTALRARVTAGDAPTAVQMLGFDILDWAKQGALGNLDAVAGPEGWDNVVPKALQGFGKYDGHWISAPVNVHSTNWVWISKKALDAAGGKAPESWDELVAMLDKMKENGITPL
;
A
#
# COMPACT_ATOMS: atom_id res chain seq x y z
N MET A 1 31.90 -24.21 -70.52
CA MET A 1 32.00 -23.75 -69.12
C MET A 1 30.93 -22.68 -68.89
N LYS A 2 29.84 -23.03 -68.20
CA LYS A 2 28.75 -22.11 -67.83
C LYS A 2 28.90 -21.84 -66.33
N GLY A 3 29.19 -20.60 -65.95
CA GLY A 3 29.25 -20.18 -64.55
C GLY A 3 27.85 -20.01 -63.99
N LEU A 4 27.57 -20.65 -62.86
CA LEU A 4 26.30 -20.57 -62.14
C LEU A 4 26.52 -19.65 -60.92
N LEU A 5 25.91 -18.47 -60.93
CA LEU A 5 25.83 -17.59 -59.76
C LEU A 5 24.85 -18.20 -58.74
N MET A 6 25.34 -18.51 -57.53
CA MET A 6 24.48 -18.74 -56.36
C MET A 6 24.18 -17.39 -55.70
N ALA A 7 22.91 -17.02 -55.66
CA ALA A 7 22.42 -15.90 -54.85
C ALA A 7 22.09 -16.41 -53.44
N THR A 8 22.76 -15.85 -52.43
CA THR A 8 22.51 -16.12 -51.01
C THR A 8 21.38 -15.22 -50.53
N ALA A 9 20.21 -15.78 -50.21
CA ALA A 9 19.13 -15.06 -49.56
C ALA A 9 19.39 -15.00 -48.04
N ALA A 10 19.66 -13.81 -47.51
CA ALA A 10 19.76 -13.58 -46.06
C ALA A 10 18.34 -13.42 -45.50
N LEU A 11 17.89 -14.39 -44.70
CA LEU A 11 16.63 -14.33 -43.95
C LEU A 11 16.85 -13.45 -42.71
N ALA A 12 16.36 -12.21 -42.76
CA ALA A 12 16.33 -11.34 -41.59
C ALA A 12 15.23 -11.83 -40.63
N LEU A 13 15.59 -12.55 -39.56
CA LEU A 13 14.72 -12.75 -38.42
C LEU A 13 14.62 -11.42 -37.64
N ALA A 14 13.60 -10.62 -37.96
CA ALA A 14 13.12 -9.61 -37.04
C ALA A 14 12.46 -10.32 -35.85
N GLY A 15 13.23 -10.58 -34.80
CA GLY A 15 12.69 -11.04 -33.53
C GLY A 15 11.82 -9.95 -32.94
N ASN A 16 10.49 -10.16 -32.95
CA ASN A 16 9.60 -9.45 -32.05
C ASN A 16 10.00 -9.86 -30.63
N VAL A 17 10.78 -9.01 -29.96
CA VAL A 17 10.91 -9.08 -28.50
C VAL A 17 9.51 -8.77 -27.96
N ALA A 18 8.77 -9.82 -27.61
CA ALA A 18 7.54 -9.67 -26.86
C ALA A 18 7.92 -8.98 -25.55
N LYS A 19 7.54 -7.70 -25.40
CA LYS A 19 7.51 -7.06 -24.09
C LYS A 19 6.51 -7.87 -23.26
N ALA A 20 6.98 -8.59 -22.25
CA ALA A 20 6.10 -9.16 -21.26
C ALA A 20 5.26 -8.01 -20.67
N GLU A 21 3.95 -8.20 -20.55
CA GLU A 21 3.12 -7.30 -19.73
C GLU A 21 3.72 -7.28 -18.32
N GLU A 22 4.07 -6.08 -17.85
CA GLU A 22 4.52 -5.89 -16.48
C GLU A 22 3.31 -6.12 -15.57
N SER A 23 3.38 -7.13 -14.70
CA SER A 23 2.31 -7.43 -13.74
C SER A 23 2.84 -7.31 -12.32
N VAL A 24 2.03 -6.73 -11.43
CA VAL A 24 2.34 -6.63 -10.00
C VAL A 24 1.29 -7.37 -9.19
N GLU A 25 1.72 -8.38 -8.43
CA GLU A 25 0.89 -8.98 -7.39
C GLU A 25 1.03 -8.17 -6.10
N VAL A 26 -0.10 -7.67 -5.57
CA VAL A 26 -0.10 -6.78 -4.41
C VAL A 26 -0.90 -7.34 -3.26
N LEU A 27 -0.21 -7.65 -2.15
CA LEU A 27 -0.81 -8.09 -0.90
C LEU A 27 -1.19 -6.88 -0.02
N HIS A 28 -2.48 -6.73 0.31
CA HIS A 28 -2.98 -5.61 1.11
C HIS A 28 -4.20 -5.99 1.96
N TRP A 29 -4.60 -5.13 2.91
CA TRP A 29 -5.83 -5.32 3.71
C TRP A 29 -6.94 -4.29 3.45
N TRP A 30 -6.73 -3.39 2.49
CA TRP A 30 -7.74 -2.44 2.01
C TRP A 30 -8.95 -3.14 1.37
N THR A 31 -9.97 -3.41 2.17
CA THR A 31 -11.12 -4.24 1.79
C THR A 31 -12.47 -3.63 2.18
N SER A 32 -12.50 -2.61 3.04
CA SER A 32 -13.72 -1.83 3.26
C SER A 32 -14.06 -0.97 2.05
N GLY A 33 -15.31 -0.50 1.94
CA GLY A 33 -15.75 0.27 0.77
C GLY A 33 -14.92 1.54 0.50
N GLY A 34 -14.54 2.26 1.56
CA GLY A 34 -13.69 3.46 1.42
C GLY A 34 -12.24 3.14 1.06
N GLU A 35 -11.67 2.09 1.65
CA GLU A 35 -10.32 1.64 1.35
C GLU A 35 -10.21 1.12 -0.09
N ALA A 36 -11.16 0.30 -0.53
CA ALA A 36 -11.22 -0.23 -1.89
C ALA A 36 -11.36 0.89 -2.93
N ALA A 37 -12.17 1.92 -2.63
CA ALA A 37 -12.30 3.09 -3.51
C ALA A 37 -10.97 3.86 -3.66
N ALA A 38 -10.17 3.97 -2.60
CA ALA A 38 -8.84 4.57 -2.68
C ALA A 38 -7.86 3.69 -3.47
N LEU A 39 -7.86 2.38 -3.22
CA LEU A 39 -6.99 1.43 -3.93
C LEU A 39 -7.27 1.42 -5.44
N GLU A 40 -8.54 1.54 -5.83
CA GLU A 40 -8.97 1.59 -7.23
C GLU A 40 -8.32 2.74 -8.01
N VAL A 41 -8.00 3.86 -7.35
CA VAL A 41 -7.25 4.96 -7.97
C VAL A 41 -5.84 4.50 -8.35
N LEU A 42 -5.16 3.77 -7.47
CA LEU A 42 -3.82 3.23 -7.73
C LEU A 42 -3.84 2.16 -8.81
N LYS A 43 -4.84 1.24 -8.80
CA LYS A 43 -5.00 0.22 -9.83
C LYS A 43 -5.10 0.86 -11.21
N LYS A 44 -5.99 1.85 -11.36
CA LYS A 44 -6.19 2.59 -12.62
C LYS A 44 -4.95 3.35 -13.08
N ASP A 45 -4.21 3.97 -12.15
CA ASP A 45 -2.97 4.67 -12.49
C ASP A 45 -1.92 3.69 -13.08
N LEU A 46 -1.75 2.52 -12.47
CA LEU A 46 -0.84 1.48 -12.96
C LEU A 46 -1.30 0.89 -14.31
N GLU A 47 -2.59 0.57 -14.44
CA GLU A 47 -3.16 0.09 -15.70
C GLU A 47 -2.96 1.10 -16.85
N SER A 48 -3.12 2.40 -16.56
CA SER A 48 -2.88 3.46 -17.55
C SER A 48 -1.42 3.54 -18.02
N LYS A 49 -0.49 3.01 -17.23
CA LYS A 49 0.95 2.90 -17.52
C LYS A 49 1.32 1.54 -18.14
N GLY A 50 0.34 0.67 -18.39
CA GLY A 50 0.55 -0.65 -18.97
C GLY A 50 1.01 -1.71 -17.97
N VAL A 51 0.84 -1.46 -16.67
CA VAL A 51 1.13 -2.42 -15.59
C VAL A 51 -0.17 -3.08 -15.15
N THR A 52 -0.25 -4.41 -15.30
CA THR A 52 -1.41 -5.20 -14.85
C THR A 52 -1.39 -5.36 -13.33
N TRP A 53 -2.58 -5.30 -12.72
CA TRP A 53 -2.74 -5.51 -11.29
C TRP A 53 -3.26 -6.92 -10.98
N GLN A 54 -2.47 -7.72 -10.26
CA GLN A 54 -2.92 -8.96 -9.67
C GLN A 54 -3.26 -8.72 -8.19
N ASP A 55 -4.56 -8.74 -7.89
CA ASP A 55 -5.06 -8.41 -6.56
C ASP A 55 -4.86 -9.56 -5.57
N MET A 56 -4.27 -9.28 -4.41
CA MET A 56 -4.15 -10.23 -3.31
C MET A 56 -4.68 -9.63 -1.98
N PRO A 57 -6.00 -9.41 -1.87
CA PRO A 57 -6.58 -8.85 -0.66
C PRO A 57 -6.62 -9.89 0.46
N VAL A 58 -6.24 -9.49 1.67
CA VAL A 58 -6.45 -10.25 2.90
C VAL A 58 -7.28 -9.39 3.85
N ALA A 59 -8.56 -9.71 3.96
CA ALA A 59 -9.48 -8.95 4.80
C ALA A 59 -9.12 -9.05 6.29
N GLY A 60 -9.08 -7.90 6.97
CA GLY A 60 -8.74 -7.80 8.39
C GLY A 60 -8.17 -6.42 8.70
N GLY A 61 -8.97 -5.57 9.34
CA GLY A 61 -8.57 -4.20 9.68
C GLY A 61 -7.27 -4.20 10.51
N GLY A 62 -6.31 -3.37 10.10
CA GLY A 62 -4.99 -3.28 10.75
C GLY A 62 -3.93 -4.26 10.23
N GLY A 63 -4.29 -5.22 9.37
CA GLY A 63 -3.30 -6.00 8.59
C GLY A 63 -2.70 -7.23 9.25
N GLU A 64 -3.13 -7.64 10.46
CA GLU A 64 -2.56 -8.82 11.15
C GLU A 64 -2.71 -10.12 10.34
N ALA A 65 -3.90 -10.33 9.75
CA ALA A 65 -4.17 -11.48 8.88
C ALA A 65 -3.30 -11.41 7.60
N ALA A 66 -3.13 -10.22 7.04
CA ALA A 66 -2.29 -9.98 5.86
C ALA A 66 -0.82 -10.32 6.15
N MET A 67 -0.29 -9.91 7.31
CA MET A 67 1.09 -10.24 7.72
C MET A 67 1.27 -11.73 8.03
N THR A 68 0.22 -12.41 8.49
CA THR A 68 0.24 -13.87 8.67
C THR A 68 0.32 -14.60 7.33
N ALA A 69 -0.50 -14.19 6.35
CA ALA A 69 -0.45 -14.73 4.99
C ALA A 69 0.91 -14.44 4.32
N LEU A 70 1.44 -13.22 4.49
CA LEU A 70 2.76 -12.83 4.00
C LEU A 70 3.85 -13.78 4.50
N ARG A 71 3.94 -14.01 5.81
CA ARG A 71 4.96 -14.90 6.40
C ARG A 71 4.90 -16.32 5.81
N ALA A 72 3.70 -16.86 5.63
CA ALA A 72 3.52 -18.18 5.04
C ALA A 72 4.02 -18.22 3.58
N ARG A 73 3.67 -17.21 2.77
CA ARG A 73 4.10 -17.12 1.37
C ARG A 73 5.60 -16.93 1.21
N VAL A 74 6.21 -16.04 2.01
CA VAL A 74 7.66 -15.86 2.00
C VAL A 74 8.38 -17.14 2.41
N THR A 75 7.90 -17.84 3.44
CA THR A 75 8.47 -19.15 3.86
C THR A 75 8.37 -20.20 2.76
N ALA A 76 7.32 -20.15 1.94
CA ALA A 76 7.13 -21.03 0.80
C ALA A 76 7.95 -20.62 -0.45
N GLY A 77 8.71 -19.53 -0.39
CA GLY A 77 9.48 -19.01 -1.53
C GLY A 77 8.61 -18.32 -2.59
N ASP A 78 7.42 -17.87 -2.22
CA ASP A 78 6.39 -17.32 -3.11
C ASP A 78 5.98 -15.91 -2.65
N ALA A 79 6.96 -15.03 -2.48
CA ALA A 79 6.72 -13.67 -2.01
C ALA A 79 5.95 -12.83 -3.07
N PRO A 80 4.96 -12.01 -2.68
CA PRO A 80 4.30 -11.08 -3.59
C PRO A 80 5.26 -10.03 -4.15
N THR A 81 4.94 -9.45 -5.30
CA THR A 81 5.72 -8.35 -5.89
C THR A 81 5.74 -7.11 -5.00
N ALA A 82 4.60 -6.76 -4.41
CA ALA A 82 4.48 -5.65 -3.47
C ALA A 82 3.56 -6.00 -2.30
N VAL A 83 3.81 -5.38 -1.16
CA VAL A 83 3.09 -5.66 0.09
C VAL A 83 2.79 -4.35 0.81
N GLN A 84 1.55 -4.17 1.25
CA GLN A 84 1.18 -3.11 2.19
C GLN A 84 1.80 -3.43 3.56
N MET A 85 2.52 -2.49 4.16
CA MET A 85 3.26 -2.70 5.42
C MET A 85 3.24 -1.44 6.29
N LEU A 86 3.51 -1.59 7.60
CA LEU A 86 3.54 -0.48 8.56
C LEU A 86 4.83 -0.50 9.38
N GLY A 87 5.46 0.67 9.51
CA GLY A 87 6.46 0.97 10.55
C GLY A 87 7.55 -0.10 10.73
N PHE A 88 7.59 -0.70 11.92
CA PHE A 88 8.65 -1.64 12.30
C PHE A 88 8.64 -2.95 11.52
N ASP A 89 7.49 -3.40 11.02
CA ASP A 89 7.43 -4.63 10.21
C ASP A 89 8.29 -4.48 8.95
N ILE A 90 8.31 -3.28 8.36
CA ILE A 90 9.15 -2.97 7.19
C ILE A 90 10.64 -3.17 7.54
N LEU A 91 11.07 -2.65 8.70
CA LEU A 91 12.45 -2.77 9.16
C LEU A 91 12.82 -4.23 9.46
N ASP A 92 11.88 -5.04 9.93
CA ASP A 92 12.13 -6.45 10.21
C ASP A 92 12.31 -7.28 8.93
N TRP A 93 11.62 -6.95 7.84
CA TRP A 93 11.91 -7.55 6.52
C TRP A 93 13.19 -7.01 5.89
N ALA A 94 13.51 -5.73 6.12
CA ALA A 94 14.75 -5.14 5.64
C ALA A 94 15.99 -5.82 6.26
N LYS A 95 15.97 -6.11 7.57
CA LYS A 95 17.03 -6.87 8.27
C LYS A 95 17.24 -8.26 7.70
N GLN A 96 16.22 -8.85 7.09
CA GLN A 96 16.29 -10.16 6.43
C GLN A 96 16.75 -10.08 4.97
N GLY A 97 16.98 -8.87 4.43
CA GLY A 97 17.35 -8.66 3.04
C GLY A 97 16.22 -8.97 2.05
N ALA A 98 14.96 -8.95 2.50
CA ALA A 98 13.81 -9.35 1.70
C ALA A 98 13.22 -8.22 0.83
N LEU A 99 13.70 -6.98 0.98
CA LEU A 99 13.15 -5.80 0.32
C LEU A 99 14.08 -5.30 -0.79
N GLY A 100 13.48 -4.84 -1.89
CA GLY A 100 14.20 -4.22 -3.01
C GLY A 100 14.69 -2.81 -2.68
N ASN A 101 15.81 -2.42 -3.28
CA ASN A 101 16.32 -1.05 -3.23
C ASN A 101 15.57 -0.17 -4.23
N LEU A 102 15.01 0.95 -3.75
CA LEU A 102 14.19 1.89 -4.52
C LEU A 102 14.93 3.20 -4.88
N ASP A 103 16.23 3.32 -4.60
CA ASP A 103 17.00 4.56 -4.80
C ASP A 103 17.02 5.03 -6.26
N ALA A 104 16.93 4.09 -7.21
CA ALA A 104 16.85 4.39 -8.64
C ALA A 104 15.60 5.23 -9.00
N VAL A 105 14.53 5.14 -8.20
CA VAL A 105 13.31 5.95 -8.31
C VAL A 105 13.37 7.12 -7.33
N ALA A 106 13.67 6.84 -6.06
CA ALA A 106 13.62 7.82 -4.98
C ALA A 106 14.63 8.98 -5.14
N GLY A 107 15.80 8.72 -5.72
CA GLY A 107 16.83 9.72 -5.99
C GLY A 107 16.38 10.77 -7.01
N PRO A 108 16.06 10.37 -8.26
CA PRO A 108 15.57 11.29 -9.28
C PRO A 108 14.28 12.04 -8.90
N GLU A 109 13.37 11.37 -8.16
CA GLU A 109 12.12 11.99 -7.68
C GLU A 109 12.29 12.82 -6.40
N GLY A 110 13.50 12.84 -5.82
CA GLY A 110 13.83 13.71 -4.69
C GLY A 110 13.09 13.37 -3.40
N TRP A 111 12.83 12.09 -3.13
CA TRP A 111 12.03 11.63 -1.98
C TRP A 111 12.57 12.13 -0.63
N ASP A 112 13.89 12.23 -0.49
CA ASP A 112 14.55 12.75 0.73
C ASP A 112 14.11 14.18 1.09
N ASN A 113 13.64 14.97 0.12
CA ASN A 113 13.20 16.35 0.31
C ASN A 113 11.70 16.49 0.60
N VAL A 114 10.89 15.52 0.16
CA VAL A 114 9.42 15.61 0.20
C VAL A 114 8.80 14.68 1.25
N VAL A 115 9.49 13.60 1.63
CA VAL A 115 9.01 12.69 2.68
C VAL A 115 9.50 13.18 4.05
N PRO A 116 8.62 13.34 5.06
CA PRO A 116 9.04 13.75 6.40
C PRO A 116 10.06 12.81 7.03
N LYS A 117 11.05 13.36 7.75
CA LYS A 117 12.14 12.58 8.38
C LYS A 117 11.65 11.44 9.28
N ALA A 118 10.53 11.63 9.99
CA ALA A 118 9.96 10.59 10.84
C ALA A 118 9.52 9.36 10.02
N LEU A 119 8.99 9.56 8.81
CA LEU A 119 8.62 8.47 7.91
C LEU A 119 9.86 7.84 7.27
N GLN A 120 10.88 8.64 6.94
CA GLN A 120 12.15 8.11 6.40
C GLN A 120 12.80 7.08 7.34
N GLY A 121 12.60 7.20 8.67
CA GLY A 121 13.08 6.22 9.65
C GLY A 121 12.52 4.81 9.48
N PHE A 122 11.40 4.66 8.76
CA PHE A 122 10.83 3.36 8.37
C PHE A 122 10.92 3.11 6.86
N GLY A 123 10.98 4.18 6.07
CA GLY A 123 11.13 4.15 4.61
C GLY A 123 12.52 3.72 4.13
N LYS A 124 13.54 3.91 4.96
CA LYS A 124 14.94 3.63 4.64
C LYS A 124 15.56 2.62 5.61
N TYR A 125 16.46 1.78 5.09
CA TYR A 125 17.29 0.87 5.87
C TYR A 125 18.71 0.88 5.30
N ASP A 126 19.73 0.97 6.16
CA ASP A 126 21.14 1.12 5.78
C ASP A 126 21.41 2.20 4.71
N GLY A 127 20.67 3.31 4.79
CA GLY A 127 20.80 4.46 3.89
C GLY A 127 20.01 4.38 2.58
N HIS A 128 19.40 3.24 2.27
CA HIS A 128 18.66 2.98 1.03
C HIS A 128 17.16 3.05 1.24
N TRP A 129 16.42 3.59 0.26
CA TRP A 129 14.97 3.49 0.23
C TRP A 129 14.53 2.04 -0.02
N ILE A 130 13.68 1.51 0.85
CA ILE A 130 13.21 0.11 0.81
C ILE A 130 11.68 -0.02 0.84
N SER A 131 10.97 1.09 0.99
CA SER A 131 9.51 1.15 0.87
C SER A 131 9.06 2.50 0.33
N ALA A 132 7.87 2.52 -0.27
CA ALA A 132 7.23 3.71 -0.82
C ALA A 132 6.10 4.19 0.11
N PRO A 133 6.26 5.31 0.82
CA PRO A 133 5.20 5.82 1.70
C PRO A 133 4.00 6.32 0.89
N VAL A 134 2.80 5.81 1.17
CA VAL A 134 1.57 6.16 0.42
C VAL A 134 0.82 7.33 1.06
N ASN A 135 0.71 7.36 2.40
CA ASN A 135 -0.06 8.37 3.11
C ASN A 135 0.40 8.55 4.57
N VAL A 136 -0.28 9.45 5.29
CA VAL A 136 -0.11 9.65 6.73
C VAL A 136 -1.48 9.59 7.40
N HIS A 137 -1.82 8.44 7.97
CA HIS A 137 -2.97 8.32 8.87
C HIS A 137 -2.60 8.73 10.31
N SER A 138 -3.60 9.17 11.06
CA SER A 138 -3.52 9.43 12.51
C SER A 138 -4.67 8.73 13.22
N THR A 139 -4.44 8.29 14.46
CA THR A 139 -5.35 7.40 15.20
C THR A 139 -6.11 8.09 16.33
N ASN A 140 -5.72 9.32 16.68
CA ASN A 140 -6.26 10.08 17.79
C ASN A 140 -7.51 10.90 17.41
N TRP A 141 -8.45 10.26 16.70
CA TRP A 141 -9.71 10.88 16.30
C TRP A 141 -10.88 10.30 17.07
N VAL A 142 -11.85 11.16 17.39
CA VAL A 142 -13.18 10.77 17.84
C VAL A 142 -14.18 11.21 16.77
N TRP A 143 -14.88 10.26 16.16
CA TRP A 143 -15.89 10.53 15.13
C TRP A 143 -17.27 10.59 15.78
N ILE A 144 -17.89 11.77 15.78
CA ILE A 144 -19.16 11.99 16.50
C ILE A 144 -20.29 12.26 15.51
N SER A 145 -21.37 11.50 15.60
CA SER A 145 -22.62 11.82 14.86
C SER A 145 -23.20 13.13 15.36
N LYS A 146 -23.39 14.11 14.47
CA LYS A 146 -23.97 15.41 14.82
C LYS A 146 -25.33 15.29 15.52
N LYS A 147 -26.20 14.38 15.04
CA LYS A 147 -27.50 14.12 15.64
C LYS A 147 -27.39 13.59 17.08
N ALA A 148 -26.44 12.67 17.31
CA ALA A 148 -26.21 12.12 18.65
C ALA A 148 -25.61 13.16 19.59
N LEU A 149 -24.69 13.99 19.08
CA LEU A 149 -24.12 15.10 19.81
C LEU A 149 -25.20 16.09 20.25
N ASP A 150 -26.11 16.44 19.35
CA ASP A 150 -27.22 17.36 19.64
C ASP A 150 -28.17 16.80 20.70
N ALA A 151 -28.50 15.50 20.62
CA ALA A 151 -29.27 14.82 21.66
C ALA A 151 -28.55 14.81 23.03
N ALA A 152 -27.21 14.79 23.03
CA ALA A 152 -26.39 14.85 24.23
C ALA A 152 -26.07 16.29 24.72
N GLY A 153 -26.71 17.31 24.15
CA GLY A 153 -26.55 18.72 24.56
C GLY A 153 -25.62 19.57 23.67
N GLY A 154 -25.17 19.04 22.53
CA GLY A 154 -24.59 19.81 21.43
C GLY A 154 -23.12 20.26 21.60
N LYS A 155 -22.50 20.04 22.76
CA LYS A 155 -21.09 20.40 23.01
C LYS A 155 -20.18 19.20 22.75
N ALA A 156 -19.24 19.34 21.82
CA ALA A 156 -18.18 18.35 21.62
C ALA A 156 -17.24 18.30 22.84
N PRO A 157 -16.80 17.11 23.27
CA PRO A 157 -15.99 16.99 24.48
C PRO A 157 -14.55 17.43 24.25
N GLU A 158 -14.01 18.22 25.18
CA GLU A 158 -12.62 18.70 25.17
C GLU A 158 -11.75 18.01 26.23
N SER A 159 -12.34 17.14 27.04
CA SER A 159 -11.65 16.36 28.07
C SER A 159 -12.24 14.96 28.20
N TRP A 160 -11.54 14.10 28.92
CA TRP A 160 -12.04 12.75 29.22
C TRP A 160 -13.37 12.79 30.01
N ASP A 161 -13.47 13.67 31.01
CA ASP A 161 -14.68 13.79 31.82
C ASP A 161 -15.86 14.31 30.98
N GLU A 162 -15.61 15.24 30.06
CA GLU A 162 -16.64 15.71 29.12
C GLU A 162 -17.05 14.62 28.13
N LEU A 163 -16.12 13.78 27.68
CA LEU A 163 -16.42 12.64 26.81
C LEU A 163 -17.34 11.65 27.53
N VAL A 164 -16.99 11.24 28.75
CA VAL A 164 -17.82 10.31 29.55
C VAL A 164 -19.21 10.89 29.78
N ALA A 165 -19.31 12.17 30.18
CA ALA A 165 -20.59 12.82 30.40
C ALA A 165 -21.46 12.91 29.13
N MET A 166 -20.84 13.11 27.96
CA MET A 166 -21.53 13.07 26.67
C MET A 166 -22.06 11.67 26.36
N LEU A 167 -21.24 10.62 26.58
CA LEU A 167 -21.63 9.23 26.32
C LEU A 167 -22.77 8.76 27.24
N ASP A 168 -22.77 9.17 28.50
CA ASP A 168 -23.87 8.89 29.44
C ASP A 168 -25.19 9.51 28.94
N LYS A 169 -25.17 10.77 28.50
CA LYS A 169 -26.35 11.42 27.90
C LYS A 169 -26.80 10.74 26.61
N MET A 170 -25.89 10.25 25.78
CA MET A 170 -26.26 9.47 24.59
C MET A 170 -27.02 8.21 25.01
N LYS A 171 -26.52 7.48 26.02
CA LYS A 171 -27.15 6.27 26.55
C LYS A 171 -28.53 6.54 27.15
N GLU A 172 -28.69 7.62 27.92
CA GLU A 172 -29.99 8.05 28.47
C GLU A 172 -31.03 8.33 27.38
N ASN A 173 -30.58 8.84 26.23
CA ASN A 173 -31.42 9.11 25.05
C ASN A 173 -31.61 7.86 24.15
N GLY A 174 -31.23 6.67 24.61
CA GLY A 174 -31.37 5.42 23.86
C GLY A 174 -30.44 5.29 22.65
N ILE A 175 -29.37 6.09 22.60
CA ILE A 175 -28.32 5.99 21.58
C ILE A 175 -27.22 5.08 22.14
N THR A 176 -26.78 4.09 21.36
CA THR A 176 -25.62 3.25 21.74
C THR A 176 -24.35 4.10 21.78
N PRO A 177 -23.73 4.33 22.96
CA PRO A 177 -22.45 5.00 23.07
C PRO A 177 -21.29 4.05 22.68
N LEU A 178 -20.05 4.56 22.74
CA LEU A 178 -18.83 3.75 22.65
C LEU A 178 -18.65 2.84 23.87
#